data_AF-A0A968D171-F1
#
_entry.id   AF-A0A968D171-F1
#
_cell.length_a   1.000
_cell.length_b   1.000
_cell.length_c   1.000
_cell.angle_alpha   90.00
_cell.angle_beta   90.00
_cell.angle_gamma   90.00
#
_symmetry.space_group_name_H-M   'P 1'
#
loop_
_entity.id
_entity.type
_entity.pdbx_description
1 polymer ?
#
loop_
_entity_poly.entity_id
_entity_poly.type
_entity_poly.pdbx_seq_one_letter_code
_entity_poly.pdbx_strand_id
1 'polypeptide(L)'
;MKRNPQNPTVVHLISHNHWDREWIFQAEYVNQWLPSFFEHLFEMLQTQPDYLFVLDGQTCIIEDYLNQLSEEEAAEKAQKIKEYAQAGRLMVGSAYIQQDWGLVSGEALVRNFLTGIRMANELGGVMRVGWLLDNFGQIAQAPQICCGFDIDGVFVWRGPELPPESIRTEFQWQAP
;
A
#
# COMPACT_ATOMS: atom_id res chain seq x y z
N MET A 1 32.53 -2.27 -10.63
CA MET A 1 32.83 -1.13 -9.73
C MET A 1 33.47 -1.67 -8.46
N LYS A 2 34.66 -1.20 -8.07
CA LYS A 2 35.27 -1.56 -6.79
C LYS A 2 34.56 -0.78 -5.68
N ARG A 3 33.97 -1.47 -4.70
CA ARG A 3 33.26 -0.86 -3.55
C ARG A 3 34.26 0.00 -2.76
N ASN A 4 33.92 1.27 -2.56
CA ASN A 4 34.67 2.18 -1.69
C ASN A 4 34.24 1.93 -0.23
N PRO A 5 35.11 1.40 0.65
CA PRO A 5 34.74 1.02 2.02
C PRO A 5 34.34 2.21 2.92
N GLN A 6 34.50 3.45 2.45
CA GLN A 6 34.12 4.66 3.21
C GLN A 6 32.65 5.07 3.05
N ASN A 7 31.86 4.38 2.23
CA ASN A 7 30.43 4.65 2.08
C ASN A 7 29.65 3.33 1.98
N PRO A 8 29.17 2.78 3.11
CA PRO A 8 28.44 1.52 3.09
C PRO A 8 27.14 1.68 2.28
N THR A 9 26.83 0.70 1.43
CA THR A 9 25.54 0.63 0.75
C THR A 9 24.46 0.29 1.77
N VAL A 10 23.48 1.18 1.95
CA VAL A 10 22.29 0.91 2.75
C VAL A 10 21.31 0.12 1.89
N VAL A 11 20.80 -0.99 2.42
CA VAL A 11 19.79 -1.82 1.76
C VAL A 11 18.51 -1.71 2.58
N HIS A 12 17.46 -1.20 1.95
CA HIS A 12 16.13 -1.13 2.54
C HIS A 12 15.33 -2.37 2.14
N LEU A 13 14.85 -3.13 3.14
CA LEU A 13 13.99 -4.29 2.94
C LEU A 13 12.56 -3.87 3.28
N ILE A 14 11.67 -3.90 2.29
CA ILE A 14 10.26 -3.55 2.47
C ILE A 14 9.45 -4.84 2.43
N SER A 15 8.91 -5.25 3.58
CA SER A 15 7.99 -6.39 3.64
C SER A 15 6.62 -5.93 3.22
N HIS A 16 6.07 -6.53 2.18
CA HIS A 16 4.72 -6.28 1.70
C HIS A 16 4.15 -7.54 1.05
N ASN A 17 2.84 -7.53 0.84
CA ASN A 17 2.19 -8.40 -0.14
C ASN A 17 1.56 -7.53 -1.22
N HIS A 18 1.42 -8.08 -2.42
CA HIS A 18 0.50 -7.54 -3.42
C HIS A 18 -0.77 -8.38 -3.36
N TRP A 19 -1.93 -7.75 -3.16
CA TRP A 19 -3.20 -8.43 -2.96
C TRP A 19 -4.25 -7.93 -3.93
N ASP A 20 -4.36 -8.63 -5.06
CA ASP A 20 -5.51 -8.49 -5.93
C ASP A 20 -6.75 -8.98 -5.18
N ARG A 21 -7.67 -8.05 -4.89
CA ARG A 21 -8.94 -8.36 -4.22
C ARG A 21 -9.73 -9.44 -4.96
N GLU A 22 -9.66 -9.41 -6.28
CA GLU A 22 -10.17 -10.43 -7.18
C GLU A 22 -9.38 -10.39 -8.50
N TRP A 23 -9.07 -11.56 -9.05
CA TRP A 23 -8.38 -11.68 -10.33
C TRP A 23 -8.71 -13.01 -11.01
N ILE A 24 -7.88 -14.04 -10.81
CA ILE A 24 -8.17 -15.40 -11.29
C ILE A 24 -9.33 -16.02 -10.51
N PHE A 25 -9.40 -15.73 -9.21
CA PHE A 25 -10.49 -16.15 -8.33
C PHE A 25 -11.36 -14.95 -7.94
N GLN A 26 -12.64 -15.22 -7.69
CA GLN A 26 -13.58 -14.23 -7.16
C GLN A 26 -13.22 -13.88 -5.71
N ALA A 27 -13.60 -12.67 -5.28
CA ALA A 27 -13.32 -12.16 -3.94
C ALA A 27 -13.78 -13.12 -2.81
N GLU A 28 -14.90 -13.84 -2.98
CA GLU A 28 -15.37 -14.82 -1.98
C GLU A 28 -14.35 -15.91 -1.65
N TYR A 29 -13.54 -16.34 -2.62
CA TYR A 29 -12.51 -17.36 -2.41
C TYR A 29 -11.23 -16.76 -1.83
N VAL A 30 -10.83 -15.59 -2.34
CA VAL A 30 -9.60 -14.91 -1.90
C VAL A 30 -9.76 -14.40 -0.46
N ASN A 31 -10.94 -13.89 -0.10
CA ASN A 31 -11.21 -13.36 1.23
C ASN A 31 -11.09 -14.43 2.33
N GLN A 32 -11.37 -15.70 2.02
CA GLN A 32 -11.17 -16.82 2.97
C GLN A 32 -9.70 -17.01 3.38
N TRP A 33 -8.74 -16.45 2.64
CA TRP A 33 -7.32 -16.51 2.98
C TRP A 33 -6.89 -15.39 3.91
N LEU A 34 -7.67 -14.31 4.01
CA LEU A 34 -7.34 -13.15 4.84
C LEU A 34 -7.18 -13.49 6.33
N PRO A 35 -8.03 -14.33 6.96
CA PRO A 35 -7.81 -14.73 8.35
C PRO A 35 -6.44 -15.33 8.59
N SER A 36 -6.04 -16.31 7.77
CA SER A 36 -4.72 -16.92 7.88
C SER A 36 -3.60 -15.92 7.63
N PHE A 37 -3.72 -15.07 6.61
CA PHE A 37 -2.73 -14.03 6.32
C PHE A 37 -2.52 -13.07 7.51
N PHE A 38 -3.61 -12.55 8.08
CA PHE A 38 -3.54 -11.60 9.19
C PHE A 38 -3.02 -12.24 10.47
N GLU A 39 -3.37 -13.51 10.78
CA GLU A 39 -2.79 -14.19 11.94
C GLU A 39 -1.27 -14.33 11.84
N HIS A 40 -0.73 -14.72 10.69
CA HIS A 40 0.72 -14.79 10.50
C HIS A 40 1.37 -13.40 10.54
N LEU A 41 0.72 -12.37 9.97
CA LEU A 41 1.19 -10.99 10.06
C LEU A 41 1.25 -10.52 11.52
N PHE A 42 0.22 -10.80 12.32
CA PHE A 42 0.19 -10.46 13.73
C PHE A 42 1.22 -11.22 14.55
N GLU A 43 1.46 -12.50 14.23
CA GLU A 43 2.53 -13.29 14.85
C GLU A 43 3.89 -12.66 14.58
N MET A 44 4.18 -12.26 13.33
CA MET A 44 5.41 -11.57 12.97
C MET A 44 5.56 -10.24 13.70
N LEU A 45 4.51 -9.42 13.71
CA LEU A 45 4.50 -8.14 14.42
C LEU A 45 4.69 -8.32 15.93
N GLN A 46 4.13 -9.39 16.51
CA GLN A 46 4.28 -9.68 17.94
C GLN A 46 5.67 -10.21 18.30
N THR A 47 6.23 -11.12 17.49
CA THR A 47 7.48 -11.83 17.80
C THR A 47 8.74 -11.07 17.37
N GLN A 48 8.64 -10.18 16.39
CA GLN A 48 9.77 -9.41 15.86
C GLN A 48 9.54 -7.92 16.08
N PRO A 49 10.08 -7.29 17.15
CA PRO A 49 9.77 -5.90 17.52
C PRO A 49 10.06 -4.86 16.44
N ASP A 50 11.08 -5.08 15.61
CA ASP A 50 11.50 -4.16 14.54
C ASP A 50 10.84 -4.46 13.19
N TYR A 51 9.93 -5.45 13.14
CA TYR A 51 9.24 -5.80 11.90
C TYR A 51 8.23 -4.71 11.51
N LEU A 52 8.33 -4.29 10.25
CA LEU A 52 7.48 -3.32 9.58
C LEU A 52 6.84 -3.97 8.36
N PHE A 53 5.57 -3.68 8.11
CA PHE A 53 4.84 -4.25 6.99
C PHE A 53 4.02 -3.19 6.25
N VAL A 54 4.07 -3.21 4.92
CA VAL A 54 3.22 -2.38 4.05
C VAL A 54 2.03 -3.21 3.56
N LEU A 55 0.83 -2.79 3.93
CA LEU A 55 -0.42 -3.46 3.58
C LEU A 55 -0.93 -3.01 2.21
N ASP A 56 -0.08 -3.26 1.19
CA ASP A 56 -0.34 -3.06 -0.24
C ASP A 56 -0.95 -1.71 -0.66
N GLY A 57 -0.72 -0.67 0.14
CA GLY A 57 -1.20 0.67 -0.17
C GLY A 57 -2.72 0.87 -0.13
N GLN A 58 -3.50 -0.12 0.34
CA GLN A 58 -4.95 -0.15 0.27
C GLN A 58 -5.59 -0.42 1.64
N THR A 59 -6.77 0.15 1.91
CA THR A 59 -7.49 -0.05 3.18
C THR A 59 -8.62 -1.06 3.08
N CYS A 60 -9.17 -1.33 1.89
CA CYS A 60 -10.33 -2.21 1.71
C CYS A 60 -10.06 -3.66 2.18
N ILE A 61 -8.81 -4.12 2.08
CA ILE A 61 -8.37 -5.43 2.57
C ILE A 61 -8.66 -5.63 4.07
N ILE A 62 -8.67 -4.55 4.85
CA ILE A 62 -9.01 -4.59 6.28
C ILE A 62 -10.50 -4.88 6.46
N GLU A 63 -11.38 -4.21 5.72
CA GLU A 63 -12.81 -4.49 5.78
C GLU A 63 -13.12 -5.90 5.28
N ASP A 64 -12.52 -6.31 4.16
CA ASP A 64 -12.69 -7.65 3.63
C ASP A 64 -12.27 -8.71 4.66
N TYR A 65 -11.18 -8.47 5.40
CA TYR A 65 -10.71 -9.34 6.49
C TYR A 65 -11.67 -9.37 7.68
N LEU A 66 -12.04 -8.19 8.21
CA LEU A 66 -12.92 -8.11 9.39
C LEU A 66 -14.29 -8.73 9.11
N ASN A 67 -14.78 -8.65 7.87
CA ASN A 67 -16.03 -9.29 7.44
C ASN A 67 -15.97 -10.83 7.39
N GLN A 68 -14.78 -11.44 7.49
CA GLN A 68 -14.65 -12.90 7.60
C GLN A 68 -14.78 -13.42 9.03
N LEU A 69 -14.84 -12.52 10.02
CA LEU A 69 -14.77 -12.86 11.44
C LEU A 69 -16.13 -12.70 12.13
N SER A 70 -16.27 -13.31 13.31
CA SER A 70 -17.38 -12.96 14.19
C SER A 70 -17.26 -11.52 14.70
N GLU A 71 -18.36 -10.92 15.18
CA GLU A 71 -18.36 -9.52 15.65
C GLU A 71 -17.36 -9.28 16.79
N GLU A 72 -17.21 -10.24 17.70
CA GLU A 72 -16.26 -10.17 18.81
C GLU A 72 -14.80 -10.21 18.32
N GLU A 73 -14.48 -11.16 17.43
CA GLU A 73 -13.15 -11.28 16.83
C GLU A 73 -12.82 -10.05 15.97
N ALA A 74 -13.78 -9.56 15.17
CA ALA A 74 -13.58 -8.37 14.34
C ALA A 74 -13.23 -7.15 15.19
N ALA A 75 -13.90 -6.94 16.33
CA ALA A 75 -13.59 -5.85 17.24
C ALA A 75 -12.18 -5.98 17.84
N GLU A 76 -11.79 -7.18 18.27
CA GLU A 76 -10.43 -7.45 18.80
C GLU A 76 -9.36 -7.19 17.73
N LYS A 77 -9.54 -7.72 16.52
CA LYS A 77 -8.55 -7.62 15.44
C LYS A 77 -8.47 -6.20 14.88
N ALA A 78 -9.58 -5.47 14.80
CA ALA A 78 -9.57 -4.06 14.44
C ALA A 78 -8.75 -3.23 15.43
N GLN A 79 -8.89 -3.49 16.73
CA GLN A 79 -8.08 -2.85 17.77
C GLN A 79 -6.60 -3.20 17.64
N LYS A 80 -6.26 -4.46 17.34
CA LYS A 80 -4.88 -4.91 17.09
C LYS A 80 -4.26 -4.23 15.87
N ILE A 81 -5.00 -4.10 14.77
CA ILE A 81 -4.57 -3.36 13.57
C ILE A 81 -4.26 -1.91 13.92
N LYS A 82 -5.18 -1.26 14.66
CA LYS A 82 -5.02 0.13 15.12
C LYS A 82 -3.77 0.32 15.97
N GLU A 83 -3.48 -0.59 16.89
CA GLU A 83 -2.27 -0.54 17.72
C GLU A 83 -0.99 -0.60 16.87
N TYR A 84 -0.93 -1.52 15.89
CA TYR A 84 0.24 -1.63 15.03
C TYR A 84 0.37 -0.47 14.03
N ALA A 85 -0.74 0.07 13.55
CA ALA A 85 -0.75 1.26 12.70
C ALA A 85 -0.28 2.51 13.46
N GLN A 86 -0.78 2.74 14.68
CA GLN A 86 -0.33 3.81 15.57
C GLN A 86 1.15 3.71 15.94
N ALA A 87 1.64 2.48 16.12
CA ALA A 87 3.06 2.21 16.37
C ALA A 87 3.93 2.40 15.12
N GLY A 88 3.35 2.67 13.94
CA GLY A 88 4.07 2.81 12.67
C GLY A 88 4.62 1.49 12.13
N ARG A 89 4.13 0.35 12.63
CA ARG A 89 4.61 -0.99 12.28
C ARG A 89 3.78 -1.66 11.18
N LEU A 90 2.53 -1.24 11.03
CA LEU A 90 1.66 -1.60 9.92
C LEU A 90 1.32 -0.34 9.13
N MET A 91 1.86 -0.22 7.92
CA MET A 91 1.66 0.93 7.03
C MET A 91 0.44 0.66 6.15
N VAL A 92 -0.57 1.53 6.24
CA VAL A 92 -1.89 1.35 5.61
C VAL A 92 -2.23 2.54 4.71
N GLY A 93 -2.97 2.29 3.64
CA GLY A 93 -3.38 3.30 2.67
C GLY A 93 -2.21 3.78 1.81
N SER A 94 -2.31 4.89 1.09
CA SER A 94 -3.36 5.91 1.16
C SER A 94 -4.61 5.63 0.34
N ALA A 95 -4.58 4.67 -0.58
CA ALA A 95 -5.73 4.34 -1.42
C ALA A 95 -6.76 3.51 -0.63
N TYR A 96 -8.03 3.56 -1.05
CA TYR A 96 -9.04 2.64 -0.53
C TYR A 96 -8.86 1.25 -1.15
N ILE A 97 -8.77 1.19 -2.49
CA ILE A 97 -8.46 -0.02 -3.26
C ILE A 97 -7.41 0.32 -4.33
N GLN A 98 -6.67 -0.69 -4.80
CA GLN A 98 -5.79 -0.56 -5.97
C GLN A 98 -6.63 -0.40 -7.25
N GLN A 99 -6.60 0.79 -7.85
CA GLN A 99 -7.43 1.17 -9.00
C GLN A 99 -6.66 1.18 -10.32
N ASP A 100 -7.34 0.93 -11.43
CA ASP A 100 -6.82 1.30 -12.75
C ASP A 100 -7.00 2.81 -12.97
N TRP A 101 -5.91 3.52 -13.21
CA TRP A 101 -5.94 4.98 -13.33
C TRP A 101 -6.59 5.48 -14.63
N GLY A 102 -6.56 4.67 -15.70
CA GLY A 102 -7.09 5.03 -17.01
C GLY A 102 -8.55 4.63 -17.24
N LEU A 103 -9.08 3.70 -16.44
CA LEU A 103 -10.44 3.16 -16.63
C LEU A 103 -11.51 3.79 -15.74
N VAL A 104 -11.13 4.50 -14.68
CA VAL A 104 -12.08 5.15 -13.77
C VAL A 104 -12.14 6.67 -13.99
N SER A 105 -13.22 7.30 -13.53
CA SER A 105 -13.34 8.76 -13.62
C SER A 105 -12.35 9.48 -12.70
N GLY A 106 -12.00 10.72 -13.02
CA GLY A 106 -11.14 11.54 -12.17
C GLY A 106 -11.70 11.71 -10.75
N GLU A 107 -13.02 11.87 -10.61
CA GLU A 107 -13.67 11.93 -9.30
C GLU A 107 -13.53 10.59 -8.54
N ALA A 108 -13.63 9.44 -9.22
CA ALA A 108 -13.42 8.15 -8.57
C ALA A 108 -11.99 8.00 -8.02
N LEU A 109 -10.98 8.50 -8.73
CA LEU A 109 -9.59 8.54 -8.23
C LEU A 109 -9.48 9.37 -6.94
N VAL A 110 -10.03 10.58 -6.95
CA VAL A 110 -10.03 11.48 -5.79
C VAL A 110 -10.77 10.84 -4.61
N ARG A 111 -11.93 10.22 -4.84
CA ARG A 111 -12.72 9.53 -3.82
C ARG A 111 -12.02 8.31 -3.25
N ASN A 112 -11.24 7.60 -4.07
CA ASN A 112 -10.46 6.45 -3.64
C ASN A 112 -9.41 6.87 -2.59
N PHE A 113 -8.67 7.95 -2.84
CA PHE A 113 -7.72 8.49 -1.86
C PHE A 113 -8.42 9.11 -0.63
N LEU A 114 -9.49 9.87 -0.82
CA LEU A 114 -10.25 10.43 0.32
C LEU A 114 -10.75 9.35 1.28
N THR A 115 -11.27 8.25 0.73
CA THR A 115 -11.80 7.13 1.51
C THR A 115 -10.68 6.38 2.22
N GLY A 116 -9.61 6.04 1.50
CA GLY A 116 -8.48 5.32 2.07
C GLY A 116 -7.77 6.11 3.17
N ILE A 117 -7.51 7.41 2.93
CA ILE A 117 -6.90 8.29 3.93
C ILE A 117 -7.80 8.42 5.17
N ARG A 118 -9.11 8.55 5.01
CA ARG A 118 -10.04 8.61 6.15
C ARG A 118 -9.93 7.34 7.01
N MET A 119 -10.05 6.17 6.38
CA MET A 119 -9.98 4.88 7.08
C MET A 119 -8.63 4.66 7.76
N ALA A 120 -7.53 4.97 7.08
CA ALA A 120 -6.20 4.84 7.66
C ALA A 120 -5.99 5.79 8.86
N ASN A 121 -6.54 7.00 8.81
CA ASN A 121 -6.49 7.92 9.96
C ASN A 121 -7.31 7.43 11.15
N GLU A 122 -8.45 6.74 10.94
CA GLU A 122 -9.22 6.11 12.02
C GLU A 122 -8.44 5.00 12.74
N LEU A 123 -7.54 4.33 12.01
CA LEU A 123 -6.57 3.35 12.52
C LEU A 123 -5.33 4.00 13.15
N GLY A 124 -5.19 5.32 13.08
CA GLY A 124 -4.14 6.08 13.77
C GLY A 124 -2.95 6.50 12.93
N GLY A 125 -2.99 6.32 11.61
CA GLY A 125 -1.98 6.88 10.72
C GLY A 125 -2.11 6.37 9.28
N VAL A 126 -1.81 7.25 8.32
CA VAL A 126 -1.79 6.91 6.90
C VAL A 126 -0.37 6.92 6.35
N MET A 127 -0.04 5.93 5.52
CA MET A 127 1.18 5.95 4.73
C MET A 127 1.06 7.03 3.64
N ARG A 128 1.90 8.06 3.71
CA ARG A 128 1.98 9.15 2.71
C ARG A 128 2.89 8.81 1.55
N VAL A 129 2.66 7.64 0.94
CA VAL A 129 3.40 7.14 -0.22
C VAL A 129 2.39 6.55 -1.19
N GLY A 130 2.49 6.94 -2.47
CA GLY A 130 1.66 6.36 -3.52
C GLY A 130 2.16 4.96 -3.86
N TRP A 131 1.29 3.97 -3.77
CA TRP A 131 1.61 2.58 -4.02
C TRP A 131 1.03 2.13 -5.37
N LEU A 132 1.74 2.43 -6.46
CA LEU A 132 1.27 2.28 -7.85
C LEU A 132 2.00 1.11 -8.55
N LEU A 133 2.01 -0.05 -7.90
CA LEU A 133 2.88 -1.18 -8.27
C LEU A 133 2.41 -1.97 -9.50
N ASP A 134 1.11 -2.09 -9.75
CA ASP A 134 0.62 -2.90 -10.89
C ASP A 134 -0.46 -2.21 -11.74
N ASN A 135 -0.48 -0.88 -11.77
CA ASN A 135 -1.39 -0.17 -12.65
C ASN A 135 -0.95 -0.32 -14.12
N PHE A 136 -1.89 -0.55 -15.03
CA PHE A 136 -1.63 -0.66 -16.47
C PHE A 136 -1.52 0.72 -17.14
N GLY A 137 -0.57 1.51 -16.64
CA GLY A 137 -0.39 2.92 -16.96
C GLY A 137 -1.02 3.83 -15.91
N GLN A 138 -0.56 5.08 -15.91
CA GLN A 138 -1.05 6.14 -15.02
C GLN A 138 -1.46 7.35 -15.87
N ILE A 139 -2.45 8.10 -15.40
CA ILE A 139 -2.83 9.35 -16.08
C ILE A 139 -1.76 10.42 -15.87
N ALA A 140 -1.67 11.36 -16.81
CA ALA A 140 -0.70 12.45 -16.75
C ALA A 140 -0.83 13.32 -15.48
N GLN A 141 -2.03 13.42 -14.91
CA GLN A 141 -2.29 14.16 -13.66
C GLN A 141 -2.00 13.36 -12.37
N ALA A 142 -1.47 12.14 -12.45
CA ALA A 142 -1.17 11.34 -11.25
C ALA A 142 -0.27 12.08 -10.24
N PRO A 143 0.80 12.80 -10.63
CA PRO A 143 1.57 13.61 -9.68
C PRO A 143 0.74 14.72 -9.04
N GLN A 144 -0.10 15.43 -9.82
CA GLN A 144 -0.96 16.50 -9.30
C GLN A 144 -1.94 15.96 -8.25
N ILE A 145 -2.58 14.81 -8.53
CA ILE A 145 -3.52 14.17 -7.62
C ILE A 145 -2.80 13.72 -6.34
N CYS A 146 -1.68 13.01 -6.45
CA CYS A 146 -0.90 12.56 -5.29
C CYS A 146 -0.46 13.73 -4.41
N CYS A 147 0.11 14.79 -4.98
CA CYS A 147 0.48 15.99 -4.22
C CYS A 147 -0.72 16.65 -3.54
N GLY A 148 -1.90 16.61 -4.15
CA GLY A 148 -3.15 17.10 -3.53
C GLY A 148 -3.57 16.35 -2.27
N PHE A 149 -2.96 15.20 -2.00
CA PHE A 149 -3.16 14.38 -0.81
C PHE A 149 -1.89 14.26 0.05
N ASP A 150 -0.96 15.20 -0.05
CA ASP A 150 0.32 15.19 0.69
C ASP A 150 1.14 13.91 0.45
N ILE A 151 1.08 13.37 -0.77
CA ILE A 151 1.86 12.21 -1.20
C ILE A 151 2.99 12.71 -2.10
N ASP A 152 4.18 12.82 -1.52
CA ASP A 152 5.36 13.39 -2.19
C ASP A 152 6.24 12.35 -2.92
N GLY A 153 5.96 11.06 -2.69
CA GLY A 153 6.70 9.95 -3.28
C GLY A 153 5.76 8.84 -3.72
N VAL A 154 6.09 8.21 -4.84
CA VAL A 154 5.32 7.09 -5.39
C VAL A 154 6.24 5.95 -5.79
N PHE A 155 5.82 4.72 -5.52
CA PHE A 155 6.39 3.53 -6.15
C PHE A 155 5.60 3.26 -7.42
N VAL A 156 6.29 3.17 -8.55
CA VAL A 156 5.71 2.87 -9.87
C VAL A 156 6.53 1.76 -10.52
N TRP A 157 5.85 0.81 -11.14
CA TRP A 157 6.51 -0.30 -11.85
C TRP A 157 6.38 -0.17 -13.38
N ARG A 158 5.15 0.06 -13.86
CA ARG A 158 4.84 0.10 -15.30
C ARG A 158 4.68 1.54 -15.76
N GLY A 159 5.15 1.83 -16.97
CA GLY A 159 4.94 3.13 -17.64
C GLY A 159 6.23 3.92 -17.88
N PRO A 160 7.10 4.13 -16.87
CA PRO A 160 8.34 4.88 -17.06
C PRO A 160 9.23 4.24 -18.13
N GLU A 161 9.44 4.95 -19.24
CA GLU A 161 10.41 4.56 -20.27
C GLU A 161 11.75 5.21 -19.93
N LEU A 162 12.75 4.37 -19.62
CA LEU A 162 14.10 4.82 -19.32
C LEU A 162 15.04 4.35 -20.42
N PRO A 163 15.91 5.22 -20.95
CA PRO A 163 16.92 4.80 -21.93
C PRO A 163 17.79 3.68 -21.34
N PRO A 164 18.10 2.61 -22.08
CA PRO A 164 18.90 1.49 -21.58
C PRO A 164 20.26 1.91 -21.00
N GLU A 165 20.84 2.98 -21.54
CA GLU A 165 22.11 3.58 -21.13
C GLU A 165 22.03 4.42 -19.84
N SER A 166 20.83 4.72 -19.34
CA SER A 166 20.61 5.59 -18.18
C SER A 166 19.51 5.08 -17.25
N ILE A 167 19.42 3.76 -17.05
CA ILE A 167 18.47 3.16 -16.11
C ILE A 167 18.74 3.67 -14.69
N ARG A 168 17.73 4.32 -14.11
CA ARG A 168 17.68 4.74 -12.71
C ARG A 168 16.38 4.24 -12.10
N THR A 169 16.42 3.87 -10.84
CA THR A 169 15.23 3.43 -10.10
C THR A 169 14.38 4.61 -9.62
N GLU A 170 14.98 5.80 -9.53
CA GLU A 170 14.32 7.04 -9.11
C GLU A 170 14.32 8.07 -10.23
N PHE A 171 13.22 8.81 -10.34
CA PHE A 171 13.06 9.92 -11.26
C PHE A 171 12.11 10.96 -10.66
N GLN A 172 12.18 12.19 -11.17
CA GLN A 172 11.20 13.22 -10.84
C GLN A 172 10.05 13.13 -11.83
N TRP A 173 8.83 13.10 -11.32
CA TRP A 173 7.63 13.03 -12.15
C TRP A 173 6.84 14.34 -12.04
N GLN A 174 6.76 15.07 -13.15
CA GLN A 174 6.04 16.34 -13.25
C GLN A 174 4.73 16.14 -14.03
N ALA A 175 3.63 16.67 -13.50
CA ALA A 175 2.35 16.73 -14.22
C ALA A 175 2.35 17.88 -15.26
N PRO A 176 1.50 17.83 -16.30
CA PRO A 176 1.35 18.89 -17.30
C PRO A 176 1.00 20.27 -16.73
#